data_AF-A0A916GYD3-F1
#
_entry.id   AF-A0A916GYD3-F1
#
_cell.length_a   1.000
_cell.length_b   1.000
_cell.length_c   1.000
_cell.angle_alpha   90.00
_cell.angle_beta   90.00
_cell.angle_gamma   90.00
#
_symmetry.space_group_name_H-M   'P 1'
#
loop_
_entity.id
_entity.type
_entity.pdbx_description
1 polymer ?
#
loop_
_entity_poly.entity_id
_entity_poly.type
_entity_poly.pdbx_seq_one_letter_code
_entity_poly.pdbx_strand_id
1 'polypeptide(L)' 'LDMLINGEVGLLINTPSGKDPRTDEAAMRKRAIMKGVPTLTTISAAEAAVRAIASIKGSEETVKSLQEFNG' A
#
# COMPACT_ATOMS: atom_id res chain seq x y z
N LEU A 1 6.00 -10.80 -11.96
CA LEU A 1 5.86 -9.55 -12.75
C LEU A 1 4.56 -9.56 -13.56
N ASP A 2 4.22 -10.71 -14.14
CA ASP A 2 3.04 -10.84 -14.99
C ASP A 2 1.73 -10.52 -14.25
N MET A 3 1.57 -10.95 -12.99
CA MET A 3 0.40 -10.57 -12.18
C MET A 3 0.20 -9.05 -12.06
N LEU A 4 1.30 -8.29 -11.99
CA LEU A 4 1.26 -6.82 -11.96
C LEU A 4 0.88 -6.23 -13.33
N ILE A 5 1.33 -6.87 -14.41
CA ILE A 5 1.00 -6.47 -15.80
C ILE A 5 -0.47 -6.77 -16.10
N ASN A 6 -0.98 -7.91 -15.62
CA ASN A 6 -2.34 -8.39 -15.80
C ASN A 6 -3.36 -7.67 -14.91
N GLY A 7 -2.92 -6.82 -13.96
CA GLY A 7 -3.81 -6.12 -13.05
C GLY A 7 -4.36 -6.99 -11.91
N GLU A 8 -3.73 -8.12 -11.63
CA GLU A 8 -4.13 -9.07 -10.58
C GLU A 8 -3.62 -8.64 -9.19
N VAL A 9 -2.81 -7.58 -9.12
CA VAL A 9 -2.21 -7.07 -7.88
C VAL A 9 -2.84 -5.73 -7.50
N GLY A 10 -3.59 -5.70 -6.39
CA GLY A 10 -4.17 -4.47 -5.83
C GLY A 10 -3.27 -3.70 -4.85
N LEU A 11 -2.20 -4.33 -4.34
CA LEU A 11 -1.25 -3.73 -3.40
C LEU A 11 0.10 -4.46 -3.48
N LEU A 12 1.20 -3.71 -3.57
CA LEU A 12 2.56 -4.24 -3.48
C LEU A 12 3.18 -3.93 -2.12
N ILE A 13 3.68 -4.95 -1.42
CA ILE A 13 4.51 -4.79 -0.22
C ILE A 13 5.93 -5.24 -0.60
N ASN A 14 6.86 -4.30 -0.63
CA ASN A 14 8.27 -4.54 -0.97
C ASN A 14 9.14 -3.94 0.13
N THR A 15 9.42 -4.73 1.16
CA THR A 15 10.29 -4.35 2.28
C THR A 15 11.72 -4.78 1.98
N PRO A 16 12.58 -3.90 1.42
CA PRO A 16 13.96 -4.27 1.16
C PRO A 16 14.66 -4.56 2.48
N SER A 17 15.44 -5.63 2.53
CA SER A 17 16.33 -5.94 3.65
C SER A 17 17.78 -5.91 3.16
N GLY A 18 18.59 -5.01 3.73
CA GLY A 18 20.00 -4.84 3.35
C GLY A 18 20.38 -3.40 2.98
N LYS A 19 21.69 -3.17 2.76
CA LYS A 19 22.24 -1.85 2.42
C LYS A 19 21.98 -1.42 0.97
N ASP A 20 21.64 -2.37 0.09
CA ASP A 20 21.43 -2.13 -1.33
C ASP A 20 20.19 -2.89 -1.80
N PRO A 21 19.09 -2.21 -2.17
CA PRO A 21 17.94 -2.86 -2.78
C PRO A 21 18.40 -3.55 -4.06
N ARG A 22 18.07 -4.83 -4.25
CA ARG A 22 18.43 -5.52 -5.50
C ARG A 22 17.82 -4.74 -6.67
N THR A 23 18.55 -4.65 -7.79
CA THR A 23 18.08 -3.97 -9.01
C THR A 23 16.68 -4.41 -9.43
N ASP A 24 16.34 -5.68 -9.17
CA ASP A 24 15.04 -6.28 -9.46
C ASP A 24 13.92 -5.71 -8.59
N GLU A 25 14.17 -5.42 -7.31
CA GLU A 25 13.20 -4.81 -6.40
C GLU A 25 12.86 -3.38 -6.83
N ALA A 26 13.86 -2.62 -7.26
CA ALA A 26 13.68 -1.28 -7.80
C ALA A 26 12.88 -1.31 -9.12
N ALA A 27 13.19 -2.26 -10.01
CA ALA A 27 12.45 -2.44 -11.26
C ALA A 27 10.99 -2.83 -11.01
N MET A 28 10.72 -3.70 -10.03
CA MET A 28 9.36 -4.09 -9.64
C MET A 28 8.57 -2.91 -9.10
N ARG A 29 9.15 -2.13 -8.17
CA ARG A 29 8.54 -0.92 -7.61
C ARG A 29 8.24 0.12 -8.69
N LYS A 30 9.17 0.36 -9.62
CA LYS A 30 8.97 1.30 -10.74
C LYS A 30 7.76 0.88 -11.59
N ARG A 31 7.66 -0.40 -11.93
CA ARG A 31 6.54 -0.91 -12.73
C ARG A 31 5.21 -0.83 -11.98
N ALA A 32 5.20 -1.07 -10.67
CA ALA A 32 3.99 -0.98 -9.85
C ALA A 32 3.44 0.45 -9.82
N ILE A 33 4.32 1.43 -9.62
CA ILE A 33 3.99 2.86 -9.67
C ILE A 33 3.44 3.23 -11.06
N MET A 34 4.09 2.80 -12.14
CA MET A 34 3.62 3.06 -13.51
C MET A 34 2.24 2.45 -13.81
N LYS A 35 1.82 1.42 -13.08
CA LYS A 35 0.51 0.78 -13.19
C LYS A 35 -0.52 1.31 -12.19
N GLY A 36 -0.16 2.29 -11.37
CA GLY A 36 -1.05 2.84 -10.35
C GLY A 36 -1.29 1.89 -9.18
N VAL A 37 -0.46 0.86 -8.99
CA VAL A 37 -0.59 -0.08 -7.88
C VAL A 37 0.06 0.52 -6.63
N PRO A 38 -0.70 0.75 -5.54
CA PRO A 38 -0.15 1.24 -4.28
C PRO A 38 1.02 0.37 -3.83
N THR A 39 2.11 0.99 -3.37
CA THR A 39 3.34 0.29 -2.98
C THR A 39 3.80 0.72 -1.59
N LEU A 40 4.03 -0.25 -0.71
CA LEU A 40 4.51 -0.05 0.67
C LEU A 40 5.92 -0.60 0.81
N THR A 41 6.79 0.15 1.47
CA THR A 41 8.22 -0.22 1.59
C THR A 41 8.67 -0.54 3.02
N THR A 42 7.77 -0.44 4.00
CA THR A 42 8.06 -0.74 5.40
C THR A 42 7.04 -1.71 5.96
N ILE A 43 7.48 -2.54 6.91
CA ILE A 43 6.57 -3.43 7.66
C ILE A 43 5.55 -2.60 8.44
N SER A 44 5.95 -1.48 9.04
CA SER A 44 5.04 -0.59 9.77
C SER A 44 3.91 -0.05 8.89
N ALA A 45 4.18 0.29 7.63
CA ALA A 45 3.17 0.72 6.68
C ALA A 45 2.25 -0.44 6.27
N ALA A 46 2.82 -1.64 6.07
CA ALA A 46 2.04 -2.84 5.79
C ALA A 46 1.07 -3.18 6.94
N GLU A 47 1.54 -3.13 8.18
CA GLU A 47 0.69 -3.34 9.36
C GLU A 47 -0.43 -2.30 9.48
N ALA A 48 -0.11 -1.01 9.23
CA ALA A 48 -1.10 0.06 9.25
C ALA A 48 -2.17 -0.17 8.16
N ALA A 49 -1.77 -0.57 6.95
CA ALA A 49 -2.69 -0.89 5.86
C ALA A 49 -3.60 -2.06 6.21
N VAL A 50 -3.06 -3.14 6.80
CA VAL A 50 -3.88 -4.29 7.25
C VAL A 50 -4.90 -3.86 8.30
N ARG A 51 -4.49 -3.05 9.29
CA ARG A 51 -5.41 -2.53 10.32
C ARG A 51 -6.52 -1.66 9.72
N ALA A 52 -6.18 -0.78 8.78
CA ALA A 52 -7.15 0.08 8.09
C ALA A 52 -8.14 -0.74 7.25
N ILE A 53 -7.67 -1.73 6.49
CA ILE A 53 -8.55 -2.62 5.72
C ILE A 53 -9.48 -3.41 6.65
N ALA A 54 -8.96 -3.89 7.79
CA ALA A 54 -9.75 -4.60 8.78
C ALA A 54 -10.81 -3.70 9.43
N SER A 55 -10.51 -2.43 9.72
CA SER A 55 -11.48 -1.52 10.34
C SER A 55 -12.64 -1.17 9.41
N ILE A 56 -12.43 -1.18 8.10
CA ILE A 56 -13.52 -0.95 7.11
C ILE A 56 -14.43 -2.19 7.01
N LYS A 57 -13.87 -3.40 7.20
CA LYS A 57 -14.66 -4.64 7.16
C LYS A 57 -15.51 -4.79 8.42
N GLY A 58 -16.77 -4.32 8.34
CA GLY A 58 -17.78 -4.50 9.39
C GLY A 58 -18.17 -3.22 10.14
N SER A 59 -17.67 -2.07 9.71
CA SER A 59 -18.01 -0.76 10.27
C SER A 59 -18.75 0.08 9.23
N GLU A 60 -19.72 0.89 9.65
CA GLU A 60 -20.23 1.97 8.80
C GLU A 60 -19.19 3.07 8.72
N GLU A 61 -18.89 3.53 7.50
CA GLU A 61 -18.05 4.71 7.32
C GLU A 61 -18.76 5.93 7.92
N THR A 62 -18.10 6.59 8.86
CA THR A 62 -18.61 7.83 9.44
C THR A 62 -17.90 9.01 8.79
N VAL A 63 -18.68 10.00 8.38
CA VAL A 63 -18.16 11.25 7.81
C VAL A 63 -18.20 12.31 8.90
N LYS A 64 -17.09 13.04 9.05
CA LYS A 64 -17.00 14.22 9.91
C LYS A 64 -16.35 15.36 9.13
N SER A 65 -16.95 16.53 9.21
CA SER A 65 -16.39 17.78 8.71
C SER A 65 -15.18 18.21 9.54
N LEU A 66 -14.31 19.04 8.95
CA LEU A 66 -13.14 19.57 9.66
C LEU A 66 -13.54 20.42 10.87
N GLN A 67 -14.69 21.10 10.80
CA GLN A 67 -15.25 21.89 11.89
C GLN A 67 -15.66 21.00 13.07
N GLU A 68 -16.27 19.84 12.83
CA GLU A 68 -16.63 18.87 13.89
C GLU A 68 -15.42 18.25 14.58
N PHE A 69 -14.25 18.24 13.94
CA PHE A 69 -12.99 17.80 14.57
C PHE A 69 -12.34 18.87 15.45
N ASN A 70 -12.57 20.15 15.16
CA ASN A 70 -11.90 21.28 15.79
C ASN A 70 -12.81 22.10 16.73
N GLY A 71 -14.08 21.71 16.85
CA GLY A 71 -15.08 22.32 17.73
C GLY A 71 -15.11 21.72 19.13
#